data_AF-A0A3M5G3I3-F1
#
_entry.id   AF-A0A3M5G3I3-F1
#
_cell.length_a   1.000
_cell.length_b   1.000
_cell.length_c   1.000
_cell.angle_alpha   90.00
_cell.angle_beta   90.00
_cell.angle_gamma   90.00
#
_symmetry.space_group_name_H-M   'P 1'
#
loop_
_entity.id
_entity.type
_entity.pdbx_description
1 polymer ?
#
loop_
_entity_poly.entity_id
_entity_poly.type
_entity_poly.pdbx_seq_one_letter_code
_entity_poly.pdbx_strand_id
1 'polypeptide(L)'
;GKNGKKVSEYFRDFIGCQEGVDGPGETRTLLKAFSDFVESEDLPEESAREKTKTLVDYASSQSKMGEPMGLEELSELIDEERPRAFYDHIRNKDYGLSPEIPADKRTLNQFRRFTGRAEGLSISFEAHLLGDKIEYDETAGTLIIKGLPTQLTDQLKRR
;
A
#
# COMPACT_ATOMS: atom_id res chain seq x y z
N GLY A 1 -39.45 -13.43 -19.08
CA GLY A 1 -38.92 -13.64 -20.44
C GLY A 1 -37.41 -13.66 -20.38
N LYS A 2 -36.81 -14.78 -20.77
CA LYS A 2 -35.36 -14.97 -20.94
C LYS A 2 -34.87 -13.93 -21.95
N ASN A 3 -33.99 -13.01 -21.57
CA ASN A 3 -33.06 -12.29 -22.47
C ASN A 3 -32.09 -11.31 -21.77
N GLY A 4 -32.18 -11.10 -20.46
CA GLY A 4 -31.24 -10.22 -19.74
C GLY A 4 -29.84 -10.80 -19.49
N LYS A 5 -29.62 -12.11 -19.66
CA LYS A 5 -28.31 -12.75 -19.39
C LYS A 5 -27.28 -12.58 -20.51
N LYS A 6 -27.70 -12.30 -21.75
CA LYS A 6 -26.79 -12.30 -22.91
C LYS A 6 -25.98 -11.02 -23.08
N VAL A 7 -26.36 -9.91 -22.45
CA VAL A 7 -25.62 -8.65 -22.61
C VAL A 7 -24.47 -8.52 -21.59
N SER A 8 -24.52 -9.27 -20.47
CA SER A 8 -23.43 -9.24 -19.48
C SER A 8 -22.22 -10.11 -19.86
N GLU A 9 -22.37 -11.02 -20.83
CA GLU A 9 -21.27 -11.86 -21.33
C GLU A 9 -20.44 -11.15 -22.42
N TYR A 10 -21.02 -10.22 -23.19
CA TYR A 10 -20.25 -9.44 -24.18
C TYR A 10 -19.43 -8.29 -23.59
N PHE A 11 -19.71 -7.85 -22.36
CA PHE A 11 -18.82 -6.93 -21.63
C PHE A 11 -17.62 -7.64 -20.97
N ARG A 12 -17.64 -8.98 -20.90
CA ARG A 12 -16.52 -9.76 -20.36
C ARG A 12 -15.39 -10.01 -21.36
N ASP A 13 -15.66 -9.90 -22.66
CA ASP A 13 -14.68 -10.20 -23.71
C ASP A 13 -13.93 -8.97 -24.26
N PHE A 14 -14.18 -7.76 -23.75
CA PHE A 14 -13.49 -6.54 -24.22
C PHE A 14 -12.48 -5.96 -23.21
N ILE A 15 -12.49 -6.42 -21.96
CA ILE A 15 -11.45 -6.14 -20.96
C ILE A 15 -11.07 -7.50 -20.42
N GLY A 16 -9.86 -7.99 -20.70
CA GLY A 16 -9.37 -9.33 -20.41
C GLY A 16 -9.34 -9.70 -18.93
N CYS A 17 -10.49 -9.74 -18.27
CA CYS A 17 -10.68 -10.33 -16.97
C CYS A 17 -10.68 -11.85 -17.14
N GLN A 18 -9.47 -12.42 -17.13
CA GLN A 18 -9.28 -13.72 -16.50
C GLN A 18 -10.00 -13.71 -15.14
N GLU A 19 -10.57 -14.86 -14.77
CA GLU A 19 -11.33 -15.10 -13.54
C GLU A 19 -10.84 -14.23 -12.38
N GLY A 20 -11.75 -13.45 -11.80
CA GLY A 20 -11.42 -12.27 -11.00
C GLY A 20 -10.40 -12.52 -9.90
N VAL A 21 -9.14 -12.22 -10.20
CA VAL A 21 -8.06 -12.13 -9.23
C VAL A 21 -8.49 -11.12 -8.17
N ASP A 22 -8.44 -11.50 -6.89
CA ASP A 22 -8.65 -10.57 -5.78
C ASP A 22 -7.47 -9.61 -5.70
N GLY A 23 -7.46 -8.62 -6.59
CA GLY A 23 -6.40 -7.62 -6.67
C GLY A 23 -6.10 -6.95 -5.33
N PRO A 24 -7.12 -6.45 -4.60
CA PRO A 24 -6.92 -5.93 -3.25
C PRO A 24 -6.33 -6.95 -2.27
N GLY A 25 -6.72 -8.23 -2.34
CA GLY A 25 -6.19 -9.32 -1.54
C GLY A 25 -4.72 -9.63 -1.83
N GLU A 26 -4.37 -9.76 -3.10
CA GLU A 26 -2.98 -10.02 -3.52
C GLU A 26 -2.06 -8.83 -3.20
N THR A 27 -2.49 -7.59 -3.50
CA THR A 27 -1.70 -6.39 -3.12
C THR A 27 -1.49 -6.35 -1.61
N ARG A 28 -2.50 -6.67 -0.80
CA ARG A 28 -2.36 -6.70 0.67
C ARG A 28 -1.38 -7.79 1.13
N THR A 29 -1.43 -8.95 0.49
CA THR A 29 -0.54 -10.07 0.81
C THR A 29 0.91 -9.73 0.45
N LEU A 30 1.15 -9.07 -0.69
CA LEU A 30 2.45 -8.54 -1.07
C LEU A 30 2.99 -7.55 -0.04
N LEU A 31 2.17 -6.59 0.37
CA LEU A 31 2.56 -5.58 1.35
C LEU A 31 2.87 -6.20 2.72
N LYS A 32 2.12 -7.23 3.13
CA LYS A 32 2.42 -8.00 4.34
C LYS A 32 3.76 -8.73 4.21
N ALA A 33 3.99 -9.43 3.09
CA ALA A 33 5.24 -10.14 2.85
C ALA A 33 6.45 -9.19 2.87
N PHE A 34 6.27 -7.97 2.37
CA PHE A 34 7.28 -6.92 2.44
C PHE A 34 7.56 -6.45 3.87
N SER A 35 6.53 -6.18 4.68
CA SER A 35 6.72 -5.87 6.10
C SER A 35 7.45 -6.98 6.84
N ASP A 36 7.02 -8.24 6.63
CA ASP A 36 7.65 -9.41 7.24
C ASP A 36 9.11 -9.62 6.78
N PHE A 37 9.47 -9.17 5.57
CA PHE A 37 10.84 -9.18 5.05
C PHE A 37 11.71 -8.14 5.73
N VAL A 38 11.26 -6.88 5.78
CA VAL A 38 11.97 -5.78 6.44
C VAL A 38 12.21 -6.09 7.92
N GLU A 39 11.20 -6.64 8.61
CA GLU A 39 11.33 -7.08 10.01
C GLU A 39 12.34 -8.23 10.17
N SER A 40 12.38 -9.19 9.24
CA SER A 40 13.30 -10.33 9.32
C SER A 40 14.77 -9.98 9.06
N GLU A 41 15.02 -8.88 8.35
CA GLU A 41 16.37 -8.41 8.03
C GLU A 41 16.97 -7.51 9.13
N ASP A 42 16.18 -7.15 10.15
CA ASP A 42 16.60 -6.25 11.26
C ASP A 42 17.27 -4.96 10.75
N LEU A 43 16.67 -4.38 9.71
CA LEU A 43 17.26 -3.23 9.01
C LEU A 43 17.21 -1.96 9.87
N PRO A 44 18.23 -1.10 9.78
CA PRO A 44 18.14 0.27 10.31
C PRO A 44 16.92 1.00 9.73
N GLU A 45 16.30 1.85 10.55
CA GLU A 45 15.06 2.56 10.19
C GLU A 45 15.16 3.32 8.85
N GLU A 46 16.32 3.92 8.57
CA GLU A 46 16.57 4.63 7.31
C GLU A 46 16.52 3.69 6.11
N SER A 47 17.16 2.51 6.19
CA SER A 47 17.15 1.51 5.12
C SER A 47 15.77 0.90 4.92
N ALA A 48 15.05 0.61 6.01
CA ALA A 48 13.66 0.15 5.97
C ALA A 48 12.76 1.17 5.25
N ARG A 49 12.95 2.47 5.54
CA ARG A 49 12.21 3.57 4.92
C ARG A 49 12.53 3.70 3.43
N GLU A 50 13.79 3.56 3.03
CA GLU A 50 14.19 3.57 1.62
C GLU A 50 13.57 2.43 0.83
N LYS A 51 13.66 1.19 1.32
CA LYS A 51 13.04 0.02 0.68
C LYS A 51 11.52 0.17 0.58
N THR A 52 10.89 0.69 1.64
CA THR A 52 9.43 0.96 1.65
C THR A 52 9.06 1.98 0.59
N LYS A 53 9.86 3.05 0.45
CA LYS A 53 9.67 4.05 -0.58
C LYS A 53 9.79 3.44 -1.97
N THR A 54 10.80 2.61 -2.22
CA THR A 54 10.99 1.94 -3.51
C THR A 54 9.79 1.07 -3.89
N LEU A 55 9.29 0.24 -2.97
CA LEU A 55 8.07 -0.56 -3.22
C LEU A 55 6.90 0.33 -3.58
N VAL A 56 6.66 1.38 -2.78
CA VAL A 56 5.53 2.29 -2.98
C VAL A 56 5.63 3.04 -4.30
N ASP A 57 6.81 3.50 -4.68
CA ASP A 57 7.05 4.25 -5.92
C ASP A 57 6.84 3.34 -7.15
N TYR A 58 7.39 2.13 -7.14
CA TYR A 58 7.18 1.13 -8.18
C TYR A 58 5.69 0.76 -8.31
N ALA A 59 5.05 0.38 -7.21
CA ALA A 59 3.64 0.02 -7.18
C ALA A 59 2.73 1.17 -7.65
N SER A 60 3.06 2.40 -7.28
CA SER A 60 2.34 3.60 -7.73
C SER A 60 2.54 3.87 -9.22
N SER A 61 3.71 3.54 -9.78
CA SER A 61 3.98 3.64 -11.22
C SER A 61 3.14 2.63 -12.00
N GLN A 62 3.21 1.34 -11.62
CA GLN A 62 2.43 0.27 -12.23
C GLN A 62 0.92 0.56 -12.17
N SER A 63 0.43 1.02 -11.01
CA SER A 63 -0.98 1.42 -10.82
C SER A 63 -1.42 2.56 -11.75
N LYS A 64 -0.54 3.52 -12.06
CA LYS A 64 -0.84 4.62 -13.00
C LYS A 64 -0.89 4.14 -14.45
N MET A 65 -0.04 3.17 -14.81
CA MET A 65 0.02 2.59 -16.15
C MET A 65 -1.08 1.55 -16.38
N GLY A 66 -1.72 1.06 -15.31
CA GLY A 66 -2.70 -0.02 -15.38
C GLY A 66 -2.05 -1.39 -15.58
N GLU A 67 -0.78 -1.50 -15.20
CA GLU A 67 0.03 -2.71 -15.35
C GLU A 67 0.16 -3.44 -13.99
N PRO A 68 0.35 -4.77 -14.00
CA PRO A 68 0.68 -5.51 -12.78
C PRO A 68 2.11 -5.20 -12.32
N MET A 69 2.41 -5.58 -11.08
CA MET A 69 3.75 -5.54 -10.47
C MET A 69 4.39 -6.92 -10.61
N GLY A 70 5.59 -6.98 -11.19
CA GLY A 70 6.39 -8.20 -11.24
C GLY A 70 7.14 -8.42 -9.92
N LEU A 71 7.03 -9.61 -9.32
CA LEU A 71 7.74 -9.90 -8.06
C LEU A 71 9.27 -9.93 -8.22
N GLU A 72 9.77 -10.39 -9.36
CA GLU A 72 11.21 -10.45 -9.64
C GLU A 72 11.78 -9.04 -9.81
N GLU A 73 11.14 -8.22 -10.65
CA GLU A 73 11.51 -6.80 -10.83
C GLU A 73 11.44 -6.02 -9.51
N LEU A 74 10.36 -6.20 -8.73
CA LEU A 74 10.25 -5.56 -7.43
C LEU A 74 11.36 -5.98 -6.47
N SER A 75 11.75 -7.26 -6.48
CA SER A 75 12.86 -7.76 -5.65
C SER A 75 14.20 -7.13 -6.04
N GLU A 76 14.47 -6.99 -7.34
CA GLU A 76 15.66 -6.31 -7.86
C GLU A 76 15.70 -4.83 -7.45
N LEU A 77 14.56 -4.13 -7.53
CA LEU A 77 14.46 -2.73 -7.13
C LEU A 77 14.62 -2.54 -5.61
N ILE A 78 14.11 -3.45 -4.79
CA ILE A 78 14.20 -3.37 -3.32
C ILE A 78 15.64 -3.55 -2.83
N ASP A 79 16.43 -4.40 -3.47
CA ASP A 79 17.79 -4.72 -3.05
C ASP A 79 18.68 -5.03 -4.25
N GLU A 80 19.30 -3.99 -4.82
CA GLU A 80 20.19 -4.13 -5.99
C GLU A 80 21.44 -5.00 -5.68
N GLU A 81 21.88 -5.05 -4.42
CA GLU A 81 23.02 -5.88 -4.00
C GLU A 81 22.63 -7.36 -3.85
N ARG A 82 21.40 -7.61 -3.39
CA ARG A 82 20.82 -8.95 -3.22
C ARG A 82 19.48 -9.05 -3.97
N PRO A 83 19.51 -9.04 -5.31
CA PRO A 83 18.30 -8.90 -6.14
C PRO A 83 17.25 -9.99 -5.94
N ARG A 84 17.65 -11.14 -5.39
CA ARG A 84 16.75 -12.27 -5.09
C ARG A 84 16.27 -12.34 -3.65
N ALA A 85 16.79 -11.52 -2.73
CA ALA A 85 16.52 -11.66 -1.30
C ALA A 85 15.02 -11.57 -0.98
N PHE A 86 14.32 -10.58 -1.55
CA PHE A 86 12.89 -10.42 -1.31
C PHE A 86 12.05 -11.49 -2.04
N TYR A 87 12.40 -11.82 -3.28
CA TYR A 87 11.74 -12.89 -4.03
C TYR A 87 11.84 -14.25 -3.31
N ASP A 88 13.04 -14.61 -2.87
CA ASP A 88 13.30 -15.87 -2.15
C ASP A 88 12.60 -15.85 -0.79
N HIS A 89 12.52 -14.69 -0.10
CA HIS A 89 11.71 -14.55 1.11
C HIS A 89 10.24 -14.90 0.88
N ILE A 90 9.65 -14.39 -0.21
CA ILE A 90 8.25 -14.69 -0.58
C ILE A 90 8.07 -16.18 -0.86
N ARG A 91 8.98 -16.78 -1.65
CA ARG A 91 8.88 -18.19 -2.04
C ARG A 91 9.09 -19.15 -0.86
N ASN A 92 10.01 -18.83 0.04
CA ASN A 92 10.33 -19.68 1.20
C ASN A 92 9.22 -19.69 2.26
N LYS A 93 8.48 -18.60 2.42
CA LYS A 93 7.39 -18.48 3.40
C LYS A 93 6.00 -18.81 2.85
N ASP A 94 5.90 -19.17 1.57
CA ASP A 94 4.68 -19.58 0.87
C ASP A 94 3.48 -18.64 1.10
N TYR A 95 3.64 -17.37 0.72
CA TYR A 95 2.54 -16.40 0.78
C TYR A 95 1.44 -16.64 -0.26
N GLY A 96 1.56 -17.67 -1.12
CA GLY A 96 0.60 -17.94 -2.19
C GLY A 96 0.49 -16.82 -3.23
N LEU A 97 1.54 -16.00 -3.39
CA LEU A 97 1.55 -14.87 -4.31
C LEU A 97 1.80 -15.31 -5.76
N SER A 98 0.97 -14.79 -6.65
CA SER A 98 1.16 -14.86 -8.10
C SER A 98 2.48 -14.17 -8.52
N PRO A 99 3.14 -14.60 -9.62
CA PRO A 99 4.36 -13.93 -10.11
C PRO A 99 4.14 -12.45 -10.48
N GLU A 100 2.93 -12.12 -10.91
CA GLU A 100 2.46 -10.77 -11.23
C GLU A 100 1.30 -10.42 -10.31
N ILE A 101 1.41 -9.27 -9.63
CA ILE A 101 0.46 -8.83 -8.62
C ILE A 101 -0.28 -7.59 -9.12
N PRO A 102 -1.62 -7.54 -9.06
CA PRO A 102 -2.36 -6.32 -9.36
C PRO A 102 -1.91 -5.14 -8.49
N ALA A 103 -1.73 -3.96 -9.10
CA ALA A 103 -1.36 -2.73 -8.39
C ALA A 103 -2.61 -1.98 -7.87
N ASP A 104 -3.31 -2.56 -6.88
CA ASP A 104 -4.55 -1.97 -6.36
C ASP A 104 -4.30 -0.64 -5.66
N LYS A 105 -4.71 0.45 -6.33
CA LYS A 105 -4.52 1.83 -5.87
C LYS A 105 -5.10 2.09 -4.48
N ARG A 106 -6.24 1.47 -4.15
CA ARG A 106 -6.89 1.68 -2.86
C ARG A 106 -6.06 1.08 -1.72
N THR A 107 -5.59 -0.14 -1.90
CA THR A 107 -4.79 -0.87 -0.92
C THR A 107 -3.42 -0.20 -0.73
N LEU A 108 -2.77 0.23 -1.82
CA LEU A 108 -1.51 1.00 -1.75
C LEU A 108 -1.68 2.31 -0.97
N ASN A 109 -2.77 3.04 -1.21
CA ASN A 109 -3.06 4.28 -0.48
C ASN A 109 -3.32 4.05 1.01
N GLN A 110 -3.91 2.91 1.38
CA GLN A 110 -4.10 2.54 2.79
C GLN A 110 -2.77 2.22 3.46
N PHE A 111 -1.90 1.48 2.78
CA PHE A 111 -0.58 1.10 3.29
C PHE A 111 0.31 2.30 3.61
N ARG A 112 0.25 3.36 2.79
CA ARG A 112 1.05 4.59 2.98
C ARG A 112 0.61 5.46 4.16
N ARG A 113 -0.53 5.16 4.80
CA ARG A 113 -1.22 6.08 5.70
C ARG A 113 -1.44 5.46 7.07
N PHE A 114 -1.15 6.24 8.11
CA PHE A 114 -1.72 5.99 9.41
C PHE A 114 -3.22 6.33 9.36
N THR A 115 -4.04 5.48 9.97
CA THR A 115 -5.49 5.70 10.08
C THR A 115 -5.98 5.30 11.46
N GLY A 116 -6.90 6.08 12.02
CA GLY A 116 -7.51 5.80 13.32
C GLY A 116 -8.91 6.38 13.40
N ARG A 117 -9.84 5.67 14.07
CA ARG A 117 -11.20 6.14 14.33
C ARG A 117 -11.58 5.86 15.78
N ALA A 118 -12.12 6.84 16.47
CA ALA A 118 -12.65 6.73 17.83
C ALA A 118 -13.72 7.79 18.05
N GLU A 119 -14.87 7.44 18.65
CA GLU A 119 -15.89 8.37 19.18
C GLU A 119 -16.03 9.74 18.48
N GLY A 120 -16.43 9.76 17.20
CA GLY A 120 -16.64 11.01 16.45
C GLY A 120 -15.38 11.67 15.88
N LEU A 121 -14.20 11.08 16.09
CA LEU A 121 -12.91 11.45 15.54
C LEU A 121 -12.45 10.44 14.49
N SER A 122 -12.02 10.94 13.33
CA SER A 122 -11.38 10.14 12.27
C SER A 122 -10.09 10.85 11.86
N ILE A 123 -8.95 10.17 12.01
CA ILE A 123 -7.64 10.70 11.67
C ILE A 123 -7.05 9.85 10.55
N SER A 124 -6.47 10.50 9.54
CA SER A 124 -5.66 9.84 8.53
C SER A 124 -4.60 10.76 7.96
N PHE A 125 -3.34 10.33 7.96
CA PHE A 125 -2.21 11.09 7.43
C PHE A 125 -1.17 10.15 6.80
N GLU A 126 -0.35 10.66 5.88
CA GLU A 126 0.74 9.87 5.28
C GLU A 126 1.88 9.67 6.26
N ALA A 127 2.50 8.48 6.25
CA ALA A 127 3.56 8.13 7.20
C ALA A 127 4.73 9.12 7.19
N HIS A 128 5.06 9.69 6.02
CA HIS A 128 6.15 10.67 5.89
C HIS A 128 5.93 11.97 6.67
N LEU A 129 4.70 12.25 7.13
CA LEU A 129 4.39 13.44 7.93
C LEU A 129 4.74 13.26 9.41
N LEU A 130 4.96 12.01 9.86
CA LEU A 130 5.42 11.70 11.21
C LEU A 130 6.86 12.20 11.39
N GLY A 131 7.12 12.93 12.47
CA GLY A 131 8.40 13.61 12.73
C GLY A 131 8.54 14.98 12.06
N ASP A 132 7.60 15.39 11.19
CA ASP A 132 7.55 16.73 10.58
C ASP A 132 6.31 17.50 11.07
N LYS A 133 5.17 17.34 10.36
CA LYS A 133 3.91 18.00 10.72
C LYS A 133 3.13 17.25 11.80
N ILE A 134 3.43 15.98 12.00
CA ILE A 134 2.79 15.13 12.98
C ILE A 134 3.84 14.67 13.98
N GLU A 135 3.64 14.95 15.25
CA GLU A 135 4.49 14.44 16.33
C GLU A 135 3.67 13.47 17.18
N TYR A 136 4.26 12.32 17.49
CA TYR A 136 3.66 11.34 18.38
C TYR A 136 4.51 11.22 19.64
N ASP A 137 3.89 11.47 20.79
CA ASP A 137 4.46 11.19 22.10
C ASP A 137 3.82 9.90 22.61
N GLU A 138 4.60 8.82 22.58
CA GLU A 138 4.15 7.50 23.04
C GLU A 138 3.89 7.48 24.55
N THR A 139 4.71 8.17 25.34
CA THR A 139 4.60 8.16 26.82
C THR A 139 3.34 8.89 27.27
N ALA A 140 3.03 10.03 26.64
CA ALA A 140 1.83 10.80 26.92
C ALA A 140 0.60 10.32 26.12
N GLY A 141 0.76 9.36 25.20
CA GLY A 141 -0.31 8.91 24.30
C GLY A 141 -0.90 10.04 23.45
N THR A 142 -0.07 11.01 23.04
CA THR A 142 -0.53 12.26 22.42
C THR A 142 -0.06 12.38 20.98
N LEU A 143 -0.94 12.85 20.09
CA LEU A 143 -0.61 13.18 18.70
C LEU A 143 -0.78 14.69 18.46
N ILE A 144 0.31 15.37 18.13
CA ILE A 144 0.32 16.81 17.83
C ILE A 144 0.31 17.01 16.32
N ILE A 145 -0.64 17.80 15.83
CA ILE A 145 -0.76 18.16 14.41
C ILE A 145 -0.38 19.63 14.23
N LYS A 146 0.75 19.87 13.56
CA LYS A 146 1.23 21.21 13.21
C LYS A 146 0.72 21.63 11.83
N GLY A 147 0.46 22.92 11.66
CA GLY A 147 0.04 23.48 10.37
C GLY A 147 -1.31 22.93 9.88
N LEU A 148 -2.35 23.05 10.72
CA LEU A 148 -3.70 22.58 10.40
C LEU A 148 -4.20 23.13 9.06
N PRO A 149 -4.97 22.36 8.27
CA PRO A 149 -5.58 22.85 7.05
C PRO A 149 -6.40 24.13 7.31
N THR A 150 -6.34 25.09 6.38
CA THR A 150 -7.05 26.38 6.50
C THR A 150 -8.52 26.19 6.82
N GLN A 151 -9.17 25.25 6.12
CA GLN A 151 -10.58 24.93 6.31
C GLN A 151 -10.90 24.47 7.74
N LEU A 152 -10.02 23.70 8.39
CA LEU A 152 -10.20 23.27 9.78
C LEU A 152 -9.94 24.44 10.74
N THR A 153 -8.89 25.22 10.46
CA THR A 153 -8.54 26.41 11.25
C THR A 153 -9.69 27.42 11.27
N ASP A 154 -10.30 27.68 10.12
CA ASP A 154 -11.43 28.61 9.99
C ASP A 154 -12.66 28.12 10.74
N GLN A 155 -12.95 26.81 10.70
CA GLN A 155 -14.04 26.23 11.48
C GLN A 155 -13.82 26.36 12.99
N LEU A 156 -12.58 26.17 13.46
CA LEU A 156 -12.24 26.31 14.88
C LEU A 156 -12.34 27.76 15.36
N LYS A 157 -11.94 28.73 14.54
CA LYS A 157 -12.01 30.18 14.87
C LYS A 157 -13.42 30.77 14.88
N ARG A 158 -14.38 30.12 14.20
CA ARG A 158 -15.79 30.56 14.14
C ARG A 158 -16.64 30.01 15.30
N ARG A 159 -16.06 29.21 16.18
CA ARG A 159 -16.68 28.81 17.44
C ARG A 159 -16.73 29.99 18.41
#